data_AF-A0A1W9TES7-F1
#
_entry.id   AF-A0A1W9TES7-F1
#
_cell.length_a   1.000
_cell.length_b   1.000
_cell.length_c   1.000
_cell.angle_alpha   90.00
_cell.angle_beta   90.00
_cell.angle_gamma   90.00
#
_symmetry.space_group_name_H-M   'P 1'
#
loop_
_entity.id
_entity.type
_entity.pdbx_description
1 polymer ?
#
loop_
_entity_poly.entity_id
_entity_poly.type
_entity_poly.pdbx_seq_one_letter_code
_entity_poly.pdbx_strand_id
1 'polypeptide(L)'
;MKTAISNLSEENQIGYAKVLSQETRDGQLFTKILFVEADPEDFTKHLLRKEYEIQGAVVHFDMLIVTFDGELVKDGKERAMYLWRRVYGDKQPPEQGFPIETASQPSPRYAQLCAKLSIEDSQLFWDEIWQLSNNPKRLEKLGIKAVYGNAVYRQLKPGLIYIFKVSNTGTLHPEIIPDL
;
A
#
# COMPACT_ATOMS: atom_id res chain seq x y z
N MET A 1 -20.92 20.29 -8.33
CA MET A 1 -19.56 20.84 -8.11
C MET A 1 -19.05 20.62 -6.68
N LYS A 2 -19.76 21.05 -5.62
CA LYS A 2 -19.34 20.80 -4.22
C LYS A 2 -19.11 19.32 -3.88
N THR A 3 -19.97 18.42 -4.35
CA THR A 3 -19.82 16.97 -4.14
C THR A 3 -18.57 16.39 -4.79
N ALA A 4 -18.26 16.78 -6.03
CA ALA A 4 -17.04 16.33 -6.70
C ALA A 4 -15.76 16.83 -6.00
N ILE A 5 -15.79 18.04 -5.42
CA ILE A 5 -14.67 18.57 -4.62
C ILE A 5 -14.55 17.82 -3.29
N SER A 6 -15.67 17.54 -2.62
CA SER A 6 -15.68 16.74 -1.37
C SER A 6 -15.13 15.34 -1.60
N ASN A 7 -15.49 14.70 -2.71
CA ASN A 7 -14.96 13.39 -3.08
C ASN A 7 -13.43 13.49 -3.27
N LEU A 8 -12.91 14.54 -3.91
CA LEU A 8 -11.45 14.68 -4.09
C LEU A 8 -10.66 14.85 -2.78
N SER A 9 -11.30 15.32 -1.70
CA SER A 9 -10.68 15.51 -0.38
C SER A 9 -10.91 14.35 0.59
N GLU A 10 -11.63 13.31 0.16
CA GLU A 10 -11.90 12.14 0.99
C GLU A 10 -10.61 11.34 1.21
N GLU A 11 -10.46 10.79 2.42
CA GLU A 11 -9.33 9.96 2.80
C GLU A 11 -9.85 8.69 3.44
N ASN A 12 -9.43 7.56 2.90
CA ASN A 12 -9.81 6.24 3.39
C ASN A 12 -8.73 5.69 4.30
N GLN A 13 -9.13 5.15 5.46
CA GLN A 13 -8.25 4.33 6.27
C GLN A 13 -8.18 2.94 5.64
N ILE A 14 -6.97 2.46 5.38
CA ILE A 14 -6.77 1.25 4.57
C ILE A 14 -6.06 0.13 5.31
N GLY A 15 -5.65 0.41 6.54
CA GLY A 15 -4.93 -0.53 7.37
C GLY A 15 -4.14 0.19 8.45
N TYR A 16 -3.38 -0.57 9.19
CA TYR A 16 -2.48 -0.04 10.22
C TYR A 16 -1.27 -0.93 10.41
N ALA A 17 -0.24 -0.36 11.03
CA ALA A 17 0.86 -1.11 11.61
C ALA A 17 1.02 -0.78 13.10
N LYS A 18 1.51 -1.73 13.87
CA LYS A 18 1.95 -1.47 15.26
C LYS A 18 3.13 -2.33 15.65
N VAL A 19 3.90 -1.83 16.61
CA VAL A 19 5.05 -2.56 17.16
C VAL A 19 4.54 -3.63 18.13
N LEU A 20 4.95 -4.87 17.90
CA LEU A 20 4.72 -5.98 18.83
C LEU A 20 5.85 -6.06 19.86
N SER A 21 7.09 -5.90 19.41
CA SER A 21 8.26 -5.86 20.29
C SER A 21 9.41 -5.11 19.65
N GLN A 22 10.30 -4.57 20.49
CA GLN A 22 11.59 -4.03 20.10
C GLN A 22 12.65 -4.58 21.05
N GLU A 23 13.72 -5.13 20.48
CA GLU A 23 14.78 -5.77 21.26
C GLU A 23 16.14 -5.56 20.61
N THR A 24 17.17 -5.45 21.45
CA THR A 24 18.55 -5.36 20.99
C THR A 24 19.19 -6.73 21.05
N ARG A 25 19.60 -7.26 19.90
CA ARG A 25 20.37 -8.50 19.74
C ARG A 25 21.75 -8.16 19.20
N ASP A 26 22.81 -8.57 19.89
CA ASP A 26 24.20 -8.35 19.47
C ASP A 26 24.51 -6.88 19.11
N GLY A 27 23.95 -5.94 19.88
CA GLY A 27 24.12 -4.50 19.67
C GLY A 27 23.27 -3.90 18.54
N GLN A 28 22.43 -4.69 17.88
CA GLN A 28 21.52 -4.26 16.83
C GLN A 28 20.08 -4.27 17.30
N LEU A 29 19.35 -3.19 17.06
CA LEU A 29 17.91 -3.12 17.33
C LEU A 29 17.14 -3.90 16.28
N PHE A 30 16.18 -4.70 16.70
CA PHE A 30 15.18 -5.34 15.85
C PHE A 30 13.78 -4.93 16.30
N THR A 31 12.90 -4.68 15.34
CA THR A 31 11.50 -4.32 15.57
C THR A 31 10.61 -5.38 14.94
N LYS A 32 9.81 -6.05 15.77
CA LYS A 32 8.72 -6.90 15.30
C LYS A 32 7.45 -6.07 15.16
N ILE A 33 6.82 -6.13 14.00
CA ILE A 33 5.62 -5.36 13.67
C ILE A 33 4.47 -6.29 13.31
N LEU A 34 3.26 -5.85 13.63
CA LEU A 34 2.04 -6.34 13.03
C LEU A 34 1.64 -5.35 11.94
N PHE A 35 1.42 -5.84 10.74
CA PHE A 35 0.83 -5.11 9.62
C PHE A 35 -0.55 -5.68 9.32
N VAL A 36 -1.54 -4.80 9.18
CA VAL A 36 -2.91 -5.14 8.83
C VAL A 36 -3.35 -4.27 7.67
N GLU A 37 -3.86 -4.91 6.63
CA GLU A 37 -4.73 -4.27 5.66
C GLU A 37 -6.18 -4.55 6.04
N ALA A 38 -7.02 -3.51 6.01
CA ALA A 38 -8.42 -3.61 6.38
C ALA A 38 -9.33 -3.13 5.24
N ASP A 39 -10.58 -3.55 5.28
CA ASP A 39 -11.61 -3.05 4.40
C ASP A 39 -11.93 -1.59 4.77
N PRO A 40 -11.84 -0.61 3.85
CA PRO A 40 -12.15 0.78 4.16
C PRO A 40 -13.61 1.02 4.55
N GLU A 41 -14.54 0.16 4.13
CA GLU A 41 -15.95 0.25 4.49
C GLU A 41 -16.24 -0.38 5.86
N ASP A 42 -15.39 -1.31 6.30
CA ASP A 42 -15.46 -1.98 7.60
C ASP A 42 -14.06 -2.29 8.13
N PHE A 43 -13.51 -1.37 8.92
CA PHE A 43 -12.13 -1.48 9.42
C PHE A 43 -11.88 -2.67 10.36
N THR A 44 -12.94 -3.35 10.81
CA THR A 44 -12.84 -4.59 11.61
C THR A 44 -12.57 -5.83 10.75
N LYS A 45 -12.86 -5.74 9.45
CA LYS A 45 -12.63 -6.79 8.47
C LYS A 45 -11.20 -6.69 7.93
N HIS A 46 -10.31 -7.50 8.49
CA HIS A 46 -8.93 -7.58 8.04
C HIS A 46 -8.83 -8.35 6.73
N LEU A 47 -8.36 -7.69 5.68
CA LEU A 47 -8.09 -8.28 4.35
C LEU A 47 -6.76 -9.03 4.34
N LEU A 48 -5.78 -8.52 5.09
CA LEU A 48 -4.47 -9.14 5.27
C LEU A 48 -3.95 -8.85 6.67
N ARG A 49 -3.29 -9.83 7.28
CA ARG A 49 -2.65 -9.71 8.60
C ARG A 49 -1.32 -10.45 8.57
N LYS A 50 -0.21 -9.72 8.69
CA LYS A 50 1.14 -10.28 8.62
C LYS A 50 2.03 -9.69 9.71
N GLU A 51 2.93 -10.53 10.24
CA GLU A 51 3.97 -10.07 11.16
C GLU A 51 5.30 -10.04 10.42
N TYR A 52 6.07 -8.97 10.65
CA TYR A 52 7.39 -8.81 10.06
C TYR A 52 8.39 -8.45 11.15
N GLU A 53 9.64 -8.84 10.93
CA GLU A 53 10.75 -8.42 11.77
C GLU A 53 11.76 -7.68 10.91
N ILE A 54 12.07 -6.46 11.30
CA ILE A 54 13.04 -5.62 10.60
C ILE A 54 14.20 -5.27 11.52
N GLN A 55 15.37 -5.03 10.94
CA GLN A 55 16.47 -4.41 11.64
C GLN A 55 16.25 -2.88 11.72
N GLY A 56 16.48 -2.32 12.90
CA GLY A 56 16.26 -0.90 13.22
C GLY A 56 14.85 -0.60 13.69
N ALA A 57 14.57 0.70 13.87
CA ALA A 57 13.24 1.21 14.20
C ALA A 57 12.57 1.92 13.02
N VAL A 58 13.30 2.22 11.95
CA VAL A 58 12.73 2.89 10.78
C VAL A 58 12.28 1.84 9.79
N VAL A 59 10.99 1.87 9.47
CA VAL A 59 10.35 0.98 8.51
C VAL A 59 9.91 1.76 7.28
N HIS A 60 9.99 1.14 6.11
CA HIS A 60 9.38 1.57 4.87
C HIS A 60 8.22 0.63 4.52
N PHE A 61 7.06 1.20 4.19
CA PHE A 61 5.93 0.51 3.62
C PHE A 61 5.82 0.91 2.15
N ASP A 62 6.18 -0.01 1.25
CA ASP A 62 6.19 0.18 -0.20
C ASP A 62 4.85 -0.27 -0.78
N MET A 63 4.28 0.58 -1.62
CA MET A 63 3.06 0.31 -2.37
C MET A 63 3.22 0.70 -3.85
N LEU A 64 2.50 -0.03 -4.69
CA LEU A 64 2.21 0.35 -6.05
C LEU A 64 0.97 1.24 -6.07
N ILE A 65 1.03 2.34 -6.82
CA ILE A 65 -0.10 3.22 -7.11
C ILE A 65 -0.42 3.15 -8.60
N VAL A 66 -1.71 3.02 -8.92
CA VAL A 66 -2.26 3.13 -10.27
C VAL A 66 -3.28 4.26 -10.29
N THR A 67 -3.01 5.31 -11.05
CA THR A 67 -3.91 6.47 -11.18
C THR A 67 -4.66 6.43 -12.51
N PHE A 68 -5.93 6.81 -12.51
CA PHE A 68 -6.82 6.78 -13.68
C PHE A 68 -7.08 8.19 -14.23
N ASP A 69 -7.41 8.28 -15.52
CA ASP A 69 -7.82 9.55 -16.13
C ASP A 69 -9.20 9.99 -15.60
N GLY A 70 -9.41 11.30 -15.50
CA GLY A 70 -10.63 11.91 -15.00
C GLY A 70 -11.88 11.57 -15.81
N GLU A 71 -11.75 11.22 -17.09
CA GLU A 71 -12.90 10.81 -17.93
C GLU A 71 -13.50 9.46 -17.52
N LEU A 72 -12.69 8.56 -16.94
CA LEU A 72 -13.16 7.29 -16.38
C LEU A 72 -13.75 7.45 -14.98
N VAL A 73 -13.53 8.58 -14.30
CA VAL A 73 -13.96 8.83 -12.92
C VAL A 73 -14.98 9.98 -12.90
N LYS A 74 -16.13 9.74 -13.54
CA LYS A 74 -17.19 10.74 -13.74
C LYS A 74 -17.81 11.27 -12.45
N ASP A 75 -17.67 10.58 -11.33
CA ASP A 75 -18.20 10.97 -10.03
C ASP A 75 -17.12 11.43 -9.03
N GLY A 76 -15.83 11.36 -9.40
CA GLY A 76 -14.70 11.76 -8.56
C GLY A 76 -14.38 10.81 -7.39
N LYS A 77 -14.99 9.62 -7.32
CA LYS A 77 -14.90 8.75 -6.14
C LYS A 77 -13.63 7.89 -6.05
N GLU A 78 -13.06 7.46 -7.18
CA GLU A 78 -11.85 6.61 -7.13
C GLU A 78 -10.91 6.89 -8.30
N ARG A 79 -9.95 7.81 -8.10
CA ARG A 79 -8.94 8.18 -9.12
C ARG A 79 -7.62 7.43 -8.98
N ALA A 80 -7.49 6.60 -7.95
CA ALA A 80 -6.32 5.77 -7.76
C ALA A 80 -6.70 4.42 -7.12
N MET A 81 -6.00 3.38 -7.55
CA MET A 81 -5.91 2.11 -6.84
C MET A 81 -4.51 1.96 -6.26
N TYR A 82 -4.40 1.19 -5.20
CA TYR A 82 -3.13 0.90 -4.56
C TYR A 82 -3.02 -0.60 -4.26
N LEU A 83 -1.78 -1.06 -4.17
CA LEU A 83 -1.44 -2.42 -3.80
C LEU A 83 -0.18 -2.43 -2.95
N TRP A 84 -0.22 -3.07 -1.79
CA TRP A 84 0.95 -3.19 -0.93
C TRP A 84 1.99 -4.11 -1.54
N ARG A 85 3.24 -3.67 -1.63
CA ARG A 85 4.30 -4.46 -2.26
C ARG A 85 5.17 -5.16 -1.24
N ARG A 86 5.77 -4.40 -0.32
CA ARG A 86 6.72 -4.93 0.66
C ARG A 86 6.89 -4.03 1.89
N VAL A 87 7.43 -4.62 2.96
CA VAL A 87 7.96 -3.90 4.12
C VAL A 87 9.47 -4.09 4.22
N TYR A 88 10.21 -3.04 4.55
CA TYR A 88 11.64 -3.17 4.85
C TYR A 88 12.16 -2.14 5.85
N GLY A 89 13.20 -2.51 6.62
CA GLY A 89 13.90 -1.59 7.50
C GLY A 89 14.88 -0.65 6.76
N ASP A 90 15.31 0.45 7.39
CA ASP A 90 16.33 1.35 6.83
C ASP A 90 17.74 0.76 6.82
N LYS A 91 17.94 -0.37 7.51
CA LYS A 91 19.21 -1.12 7.58
C LYS A 91 19.29 -2.31 6.63
N GLN A 92 18.28 -2.52 5.78
CA GLN A 92 18.27 -3.60 4.80
C GLN A 92 18.00 -3.06 3.38
N PRO A 93 18.60 -3.66 2.34
CA PRO A 93 18.31 -3.26 0.98
C PRO A 93 16.84 -3.60 0.64
N PRO A 94 16.14 -2.76 -0.17
CA PRO A 94 14.72 -2.99 -0.47
C PRO A 94 14.43 -4.35 -1.12
N GLU A 95 15.36 -4.90 -1.88
CA GLU A 95 15.27 -6.22 -2.51
C GLU A 95 15.15 -7.37 -1.52
N GLN A 96 15.69 -7.21 -0.30
CA GLN A 96 15.55 -8.15 0.82
C GLN A 96 14.33 -7.82 1.71
N GLY A 97 13.49 -6.86 1.28
CA GLY A 97 12.23 -6.55 1.94
C GLY A 97 11.25 -7.72 1.91
N PHE A 98 10.38 -7.76 2.92
CA PHE A 98 9.37 -8.79 3.05
C PHE A 98 8.15 -8.46 2.19
N PRO A 99 7.72 -9.35 1.27
CA PRO A 99 6.55 -9.09 0.44
C PRO A 99 5.27 -9.01 1.29
N ILE A 100 4.39 -8.08 0.92
CA ILE A 100 3.04 -7.98 1.51
C ILE A 100 2.06 -8.74 0.62
N GLU A 101 1.85 -8.28 -0.60
CA GLU A 101 0.95 -8.95 -1.55
C GLU A 101 1.72 -9.91 -2.44
N THR A 102 1.16 -11.10 -2.65
CA THR A 102 1.74 -12.11 -3.54
C THR A 102 0.66 -12.81 -4.34
N ALA A 103 0.99 -13.27 -5.55
CA ALA A 103 0.09 -14.06 -6.38
C ALA A 103 -0.36 -15.37 -5.69
N SER A 104 0.46 -15.90 -4.77
CA SER A 104 0.13 -17.11 -3.99
C SER A 104 -0.88 -16.88 -2.87
N GLN A 105 -1.02 -15.63 -2.41
CA GLN A 105 -1.95 -15.23 -1.35
C GLN A 105 -2.51 -13.84 -1.70
N PRO A 106 -3.27 -13.72 -2.81
CA PRO A 106 -3.70 -12.42 -3.30
C PRO A 106 -4.82 -11.89 -2.40
N SER A 107 -4.70 -10.64 -1.93
CA SER A 107 -5.86 -9.95 -1.37
C SER A 107 -6.92 -9.71 -2.43
N PRO A 108 -8.18 -9.39 -2.05
CA PRO A 108 -9.19 -8.95 -3.00
C PRO A 108 -8.74 -7.79 -3.89
N ARG A 109 -7.87 -6.90 -3.39
CA ARG A 109 -7.34 -5.76 -4.18
C ARG A 109 -6.38 -6.22 -5.27
N TYR A 110 -5.51 -7.17 -4.96
CA TYR A 110 -4.60 -7.76 -5.94
C TYR A 110 -5.40 -8.32 -7.13
N ALA A 111 -6.41 -9.13 -6.86
CA ALA A 111 -7.25 -9.74 -7.88
C ALA A 111 -8.02 -8.69 -8.72
N GLN A 112 -8.58 -7.66 -8.06
CA GLN A 112 -9.26 -6.55 -8.74
C GLN A 112 -8.31 -5.79 -9.68
N LEU A 113 -7.07 -5.56 -9.23
CA LEU A 113 -6.09 -4.86 -10.04
C LEU A 113 -5.65 -5.69 -11.26
N CYS A 114 -5.39 -7.00 -11.09
CA CYS A 114 -5.14 -7.89 -12.23
C CYS A 114 -6.27 -7.84 -13.25
N ALA A 115 -7.52 -7.96 -12.80
CA ALA A 115 -8.70 -7.92 -13.68
C ALA A 115 -8.81 -6.58 -14.43
N LYS A 116 -8.66 -5.46 -13.72
CA LYS A 116 -8.77 -4.11 -14.32
C LYS A 116 -7.66 -3.83 -15.33
N LEU A 117 -6.48 -4.39 -15.10
CA LEU A 117 -5.30 -4.21 -15.97
C LEU A 117 -5.18 -5.28 -17.05
N SER A 118 -6.13 -6.21 -17.13
CA SER A 118 -6.10 -7.34 -18.07
C SER A 118 -4.81 -8.17 -17.96
N ILE A 119 -4.31 -8.35 -16.72
CA ILE A 119 -3.17 -9.21 -16.43
C ILE A 119 -3.72 -10.64 -16.23
N GLU A 120 -3.49 -11.49 -17.21
CA GLU A 120 -4.04 -12.86 -17.25
C GLU A 120 -3.31 -13.78 -16.26
N ASP A 121 -1.97 -13.74 -16.26
CA ASP A 121 -1.16 -14.50 -15.33
C ASP A 121 -0.75 -13.64 -14.14
N SER A 122 -1.46 -13.85 -13.03
CA SER A 122 -1.18 -13.19 -11.75
C SER A 122 0.25 -13.41 -11.24
N GLN A 123 0.95 -14.48 -11.64
CA GLN A 123 2.35 -14.73 -11.25
C GLN A 123 3.31 -13.75 -11.92
N LEU A 124 2.98 -13.31 -13.13
CA LEU A 124 3.75 -12.32 -13.91
C LEU A 124 3.34 -10.88 -13.61
N PHE A 125 2.42 -10.66 -12.67
CA PHE A 125 1.87 -9.34 -12.37
C PHE A 125 2.94 -8.27 -12.19
N TRP A 126 3.98 -8.54 -11.41
CA TRP A 126 5.03 -7.54 -11.15
C TRP A 126 5.87 -7.22 -12.38
N ASP A 127 6.07 -8.17 -13.29
CA ASP A 127 6.79 -7.88 -14.53
C ASP A 127 5.90 -7.11 -15.51
N GLU A 128 4.65 -7.57 -15.67
CA GLU A 128 3.66 -6.92 -16.54
C GLU A 128 3.33 -5.50 -16.09
N ILE A 129 3.24 -5.24 -14.79
CA ILE A 129 2.93 -3.91 -14.27
C ILE A 129 4.06 -2.91 -14.55
N TRP A 130 5.33 -3.33 -14.47
CA TRP A 130 6.46 -2.48 -14.80
C TRP A 130 6.65 -2.30 -16.31
N GLN A 131 6.28 -3.30 -17.12
CA GLN A 131 6.20 -3.11 -18.57
C GLN A 131 5.07 -2.12 -18.93
N LEU A 132 3.92 -2.23 -18.28
CA LEU A 132 2.79 -1.33 -18.46
C LEU A 132 3.15 0.11 -18.05
N SER A 133 3.82 0.30 -16.90
CA SER A 133 4.20 1.64 -16.42
C SER A 133 5.11 2.40 -17.38
N ASN A 134 5.87 1.68 -18.21
CA ASN A 134 6.77 2.25 -19.21
C ASN A 134 6.16 2.28 -20.63
N ASN A 135 4.85 2.04 -20.78
CA ASN A 135 4.17 2.03 -22.07
C ASN A 135 3.01 3.04 -22.10
N PRO A 136 3.28 4.32 -22.45
CA PRO A 136 2.27 5.37 -22.49
C PRO A 136 1.05 5.05 -23.35
N LYS A 137 1.24 4.35 -24.48
CA LYS A 137 0.14 3.96 -25.38
C LYS A 137 -0.78 2.90 -24.75
N ARG A 138 -0.21 1.92 -24.04
CA ARG A 138 -1.01 0.92 -23.30
C ARG A 138 -1.74 1.59 -22.13
N LEU A 139 -1.08 2.49 -21.40
CA LEU A 139 -1.69 3.25 -20.31
C LEU A 139 -2.90 4.06 -20.80
N GLU A 140 -2.73 4.83 -21.87
CA GLU A 140 -3.80 5.62 -22.51
C GLU A 140 -4.98 4.74 -22.93
N LYS A 141 -4.72 3.62 -23.61
CA LYS A 141 -5.77 2.68 -24.04
C LYS A 141 -6.58 2.10 -22.87
N LEU A 142 -5.96 1.94 -21.71
CA LEU A 142 -6.60 1.46 -20.48
C LEU A 142 -7.20 2.61 -19.63
N GLY A 143 -7.07 3.87 -20.07
CA GLY A 143 -7.45 5.07 -19.33
C GLY A 143 -6.68 5.23 -18.00
N ILE A 144 -5.45 4.72 -17.96
CA ILE A 144 -4.54 4.85 -16.83
C ILE A 144 -3.66 6.05 -17.08
N LYS A 145 -3.58 6.95 -16.11
CA LYS A 145 -2.71 8.12 -16.15
C LYS A 145 -1.27 7.76 -15.82
N ALA A 146 -1.05 7.00 -14.76
CA ALA A 146 0.30 6.60 -14.34
C ALA A 146 0.26 5.38 -13.42
N VAL A 147 1.36 4.63 -13.46
CA VAL A 147 1.66 3.50 -12.57
C VAL A 147 3.04 3.74 -11.97
N TYR A 148 3.17 3.74 -10.64
CA TYR A 148 4.43 4.03 -9.97
C TYR A 148 4.48 3.45 -8.56
N GLY A 149 5.70 3.30 -8.02
CA GLY A 149 5.92 2.92 -6.62
C GLY A 149 5.92 4.15 -5.70
N ASN A 150 5.46 3.97 -4.46
CA ASN A 150 5.53 4.96 -3.40
C ASN A 150 5.85 4.24 -2.07
N ALA A 151 6.86 4.72 -1.36
CA ALA A 151 7.22 4.19 -0.05
C ALA A 151 7.10 5.28 1.01
N VAL A 152 6.26 5.06 2.02
CA VAL A 152 6.20 5.90 3.22
C VAL A 152 7.02 5.26 4.33
N TYR A 153 7.70 6.07 5.14
CA TYR A 153 8.54 5.56 6.21
C TYR A 153 8.28 6.25 7.54
N ARG A 154 8.48 5.49 8.61
CA ARG A 154 8.33 5.96 10.00
C ARG A 154 9.33 5.30 10.90
N GLN A 155 9.77 6.05 11.91
CA GLN A 155 10.42 5.47 13.08
C GLN A 155 9.34 4.94 14.03
N LEU A 156 9.26 3.62 14.16
CA LEU A 156 8.26 2.94 14.96
C LEU A 156 8.60 2.95 16.45
N LYS A 157 7.56 3.07 17.28
CA LYS A 157 7.65 3.00 18.74
C LYS A 157 6.55 2.09 19.30
N PRO A 158 6.85 1.28 20.34
CA PRO A 158 5.86 0.58 21.13
C PRO A 158 4.78 1.51 21.67
N GLY A 159 3.55 1.01 21.81
CA GLY A 159 2.41 1.76 22.34
C GLY A 159 1.78 2.75 21.35
N LEU A 160 2.16 2.70 20.06
CA LEU A 160 1.55 3.51 19.00
C LEU A 160 0.99 2.62 17.88
N ILE A 161 -0.12 3.07 17.30
CA ILE A 161 -0.72 2.54 16.08
C ILE A 161 -0.51 3.56 14.96
N TYR A 162 -0.04 3.08 13.82
CA TYR A 162 0.21 3.84 12.62
C TYR A 162 -0.88 3.52 11.59
N ILE A 163 -1.93 4.33 11.52
CA ILE A 163 -3.06 4.15 10.60
C ILE A 163 -2.67 4.68 9.23
N PHE A 164 -2.78 3.85 8.21
CA PHE A 164 -2.53 4.22 6.83
C PHE A 164 -3.77 4.88 6.22
N LYS A 165 -3.62 6.11 5.75
CA LYS A 165 -4.65 6.82 5.00
C LYS A 165 -4.24 7.05 3.56
N VAL A 166 -5.14 6.73 2.64
CA VAL A 166 -4.97 7.02 1.23
C VAL A 166 -6.04 8.00 0.76
N SER A 167 -5.59 9.04 0.07
CA SER A 167 -6.49 9.94 -0.64
C SER A 167 -6.91 9.35 -1.98
N ASN A 168 -7.95 9.94 -2.57
CA ASN A 168 -8.50 9.51 -3.85
C ASN A 168 -7.51 9.66 -5.02
N THR A 169 -6.43 10.43 -4.84
CA THR A 169 -5.34 10.59 -5.82
C THR A 169 -4.17 9.65 -5.57
N GLY A 170 -4.26 8.75 -4.58
CA GLY A 170 -3.20 7.78 -4.26
C GLY A 170 -2.10 8.35 -3.36
N THR A 171 -2.28 9.54 -2.77
CA THR A 171 -1.35 10.03 -1.75
C THR A 171 -1.58 9.24 -0.47
N LEU A 172 -0.55 8.52 -0.02
CA LEU A 172 -0.51 7.77 1.22
C LEU A 172 0.17 8.59 2.31
N HIS A 173 -0.41 8.63 3.50
CA HIS A 173 0.29 9.09 4.69
C HIS A 173 -0.19 8.33 5.95
N PRO A 174 0.72 8.09 6.92
CA PRO A 174 0.34 7.49 8.19
C PRO A 174 -0.05 8.53 9.25
N GLU A 175 -1.25 8.37 9.82
CA GLU A 175 -1.69 9.02 11.07
C GLU A 175 -1.24 8.18 12.28
N ILE A 176 -0.97 8.82 13.41
CA ILE A 176 -0.46 8.17 14.62
C ILE A 176 -1.46 8.35 15.75
N ILE A 177 -1.85 7.25 16.39
CA ILE A 177 -2.66 7.24 17.60
C ILE A 177 -2.04 6.34 18.69
N PRO A 178 -2.36 6.54 19.97
CA PRO A 178 -1.97 5.61 21.04
C PRO A 178 -2.59 4.21 20.86
N ASP A 179 -1.84 3.15 21.18
CA ASP A 179 -2.36 1.78 21.38
C ASP A 179 -2.91 1.71 22.82
N LEU A 180 -4.22 1.88 22.97
CA LEU A 180 -4.94 1.92 24.26
C LEU A 180 -5.10 0.52 24.89
#